data_AF-A0A7L2WZ69-F1
#
_entry.id   AF-A0A7L2WZ69-F1
#
_cell.length_a   1.000
_cell.length_b   1.000
_cell.length_c   1.000
_cell.angle_alpha   90.00
_cell.angle_beta   90.00
_cell.angle_gamma   90.00
#
_symmetry.space_group_name_H-M   'P 1'
#
loop_
_entity.id
_entity.type
_entity.pdbx_description
1 polymer ?
#
loop_
_entity_poly.entity_id
_entity_poly.type
_entity_poly.pdbx_seq_one_letter_code
_entity_poly.pdbx_strand_id
1 'polypeptide(L)'
;VWFFVCFQIIVQNYNSVLTLSHLYQSSDALLIHENDVIHKICAQLMNIKQISFRDVNKVIAHQLGSVFQPTYTAEGGLHYSRNPLGDLMETLVPHPEFKMLGLRNIPQMPENSLAYSTFNWPGLIKHLRQMLIANAEMEEGIDWQVRPPRLGSSVPSSHSTNKPLQFNTSIANLVILRGKDTHSVDLGGFRDPSLYTSWLNPQDAFNAWKTPRAFNKYEKSASLVSNSQFLLKPLDNVVGKAWNMFASK
;
A
#
# COMPACT_ATOMS: atom_id res chain seq x y z
N VAL A 1 -4.77 -12.89 -2.56
CA VAL A 1 -4.28 -12.45 -3.89
C VAL A 1 -5.49 -12.23 -4.78
N TRP A 2 -5.63 -11.02 -5.31
CA TRP A 2 -6.73 -10.64 -6.18
C TRP A 2 -6.42 -11.03 -7.63
N PHE A 3 -7.46 -11.42 -8.36
CA PHE A 3 -7.32 -11.97 -9.69
C PHE A 3 -6.84 -10.94 -10.72
N PHE A 4 -6.25 -11.41 -11.81
CA PHE A 4 -5.97 -10.61 -13.00
C PHE A 4 -7.31 -10.10 -13.58
N VAL A 5 -7.45 -8.79 -13.76
CA VAL A 5 -8.58 -8.18 -14.48
C VAL A 5 -8.55 -8.60 -15.96
N CYS A 6 -7.37 -8.96 -16.48
CA CYS A 6 -7.16 -9.30 -17.89
C CYS A 6 -7.69 -10.70 -18.29
N PHE A 7 -7.79 -11.65 -17.36
CA PHE A 7 -8.38 -12.97 -17.63
C PHE A 7 -9.87 -12.94 -17.29
N GLN A 8 -10.65 -12.34 -18.19
CA GLN A 8 -12.07 -12.12 -18.02
C GLN A 8 -12.87 -13.40 -18.33
N ILE A 9 -12.84 -14.38 -17.41
CA ILE A 9 -13.87 -15.41 -17.38
C ILE A 9 -15.13 -14.76 -16.79
N ILE A 10 -16.24 -14.78 -17.53
CA ILE A 10 -17.50 -14.08 -17.18
C ILE A 10 -17.92 -14.38 -15.71
N VAL A 11 -17.86 -15.63 -15.27
CA VAL A 11 -18.25 -16.05 -13.89
C VAL A 11 -17.28 -15.62 -12.78
N GLN A 12 -16.08 -15.14 -13.11
CA GLN A 12 -15.05 -14.82 -12.12
C GLN A 12 -15.44 -13.65 -11.21
N ASN A 13 -16.16 -12.66 -11.73
CA ASN A 13 -16.60 -11.51 -10.92
C ASN A 13 -17.56 -11.94 -9.81
N TYR A 14 -18.47 -12.88 -10.10
CA TYR A 14 -19.38 -13.45 -9.10
C TYR A 14 -18.65 -14.22 -8.01
N ASN A 15 -17.78 -15.14 -8.43
CA ASN A 15 -17.00 -15.93 -7.48
C ASN A 15 -16.13 -15.01 -6.60
N SER A 16 -15.58 -13.93 -7.17
CA SER A 16 -14.80 -12.94 -6.43
C SER A 16 -15.64 -12.19 -5.40
N VAL A 17 -16.83 -11.69 -5.78
CA VAL A 17 -17.71 -10.95 -4.86
C VAL A 17 -18.21 -11.85 -3.73
N LEU A 18 -18.66 -13.06 -4.03
CA LEU A 18 -19.15 -14.01 -3.02
C LEU A 18 -18.03 -14.45 -2.07
N THR A 19 -16.86 -14.80 -2.62
CA THR A 19 -15.69 -15.18 -1.81
C THR A 19 -15.23 -14.00 -0.95
N LEU A 20 -15.18 -12.78 -1.51
CA LEU A 20 -14.80 -11.58 -0.77
C LEU A 20 -15.80 -11.29 0.37
N SER A 21 -17.10 -11.43 0.13
CA SER A 21 -18.12 -11.24 1.17
C SER A 21 -17.91 -12.18 2.35
N HIS A 22 -17.71 -13.48 2.06
CA HIS A 22 -17.45 -14.47 3.11
C HIS A 22 -16.12 -14.21 3.83
N LEU A 23 -15.04 -13.97 3.09
CA LEU A 23 -13.72 -13.67 3.68
C LEU A 23 -13.77 -12.40 4.53
N TYR A 24 -14.51 -11.40 4.08
CA TYR A 24 -14.69 -10.18 4.82
C TYR A 24 -15.53 -10.42 6.08
N GLN A 25 -16.47 -11.35 6.14
CA GLN A 25 -17.14 -11.68 7.42
C GLN A 25 -16.25 -12.49 8.37
N SER A 26 -15.41 -13.39 7.84
CA SER A 26 -14.65 -14.35 8.64
C SER A 26 -13.23 -13.92 9.03
N SER A 27 -12.73 -12.79 8.52
CA SER A 27 -11.33 -12.36 8.72
C SER A 27 -11.23 -11.05 9.49
N ASP A 28 -10.20 -10.91 10.33
CA ASP A 28 -9.91 -9.67 11.06
C ASP A 28 -9.29 -8.59 10.16
N ALA A 29 -8.43 -8.99 9.22
CA ALA A 29 -7.85 -8.12 8.20
C ALA A 29 -7.60 -8.87 6.88
N LEU A 30 -7.68 -8.13 5.77
CA LEU A 30 -7.47 -8.64 4.43
C LEU A 30 -6.34 -7.86 3.75
N LEU A 31 -5.19 -8.50 3.61
CA LEU A 31 -4.06 -7.94 2.86
C LEU A 31 -4.20 -8.28 1.37
N ILE A 32 -4.41 -7.25 0.55
CA ILE A 32 -4.81 -7.43 -0.85
C ILE A 32 -3.62 -7.13 -1.77
N HIS A 33 -3.39 -8.04 -2.71
CA HIS A 33 -2.36 -7.93 -3.74
C HIS A 33 -3.03 -8.10 -5.10
N GLU A 34 -2.94 -7.11 -5.97
CA GLU A 34 -3.50 -7.18 -7.32
C GLU A 34 -2.47 -7.75 -8.29
N ASN A 35 -2.80 -8.89 -8.91
CA ASN A 35 -1.86 -9.56 -9.80
C ASN A 35 -1.44 -8.71 -11.01
N ASP A 36 -2.34 -7.90 -11.57
CA ASP A 36 -2.01 -6.98 -12.67
C ASP A 36 -0.95 -5.95 -12.25
N VAL A 37 -1.04 -5.47 -11.01
CA VAL A 37 -0.09 -4.52 -10.43
C VAL A 37 1.27 -5.19 -10.23
N ILE A 38 1.31 -6.37 -9.62
CA ILE A 38 2.57 -7.11 -9.43
C ILE A 38 3.19 -7.49 -10.77
N HIS A 39 2.39 -7.84 -11.76
CA HIS A 39 2.87 -8.12 -13.12
C HIS A 39 3.50 -6.89 -13.76
N LYS A 40 2.89 -5.69 -13.61
CA LYS A 40 3.48 -4.43 -14.08
C LYS A 40 4.80 -4.12 -13.38
N ILE A 41 4.89 -4.37 -12.06
CA ILE A 41 6.13 -4.24 -11.29
C ILE A 41 7.23 -5.15 -11.86
N CYS A 42 6.92 -6.42 -12.14
CA CYS A 42 7.85 -7.35 -12.76
C CYS A 42 8.30 -6.91 -14.16
N ALA A 43 7.37 -6.35 -14.95
CA ALA A 43 7.66 -5.89 -16.31
C ALA A 43 8.54 -4.64 -16.32
N GLN A 44 8.16 -3.62 -15.55
CA GLN A 44 8.76 -2.28 -15.61
C GLN A 44 10.01 -2.19 -14.73
N LEU A 45 9.90 -2.57 -13.45
CA LEU A 45 11.00 -2.38 -12.50
C LEU A 45 12.03 -3.51 -12.54
N MET A 46 11.60 -4.75 -12.74
CA MET A 46 12.51 -5.91 -12.79
C MET A 46 13.03 -6.22 -14.19
N ASN A 47 12.50 -5.54 -15.23
CA ASN A 47 12.85 -5.70 -16.65
C ASN A 47 12.83 -7.18 -17.13
N ILE A 48 11.84 -7.94 -16.67
CA ILE A 48 11.68 -9.36 -17.02
C ILE A 48 10.83 -9.45 -18.30
N LYS A 49 11.41 -9.96 -19.39
CA LYS A 49 10.72 -10.07 -20.69
C LYS A 49 9.61 -11.14 -20.71
N GLN A 50 9.81 -12.24 -19.98
CA GLN A 50 8.84 -13.32 -19.84
C GLN A 50 8.51 -13.52 -18.37
N ILE A 51 7.37 -12.97 -17.94
CA ILE A 51 6.96 -12.98 -16.54
C ILE A 51 6.26 -14.30 -16.24
N SER A 52 6.83 -15.08 -15.33
CA SER A 52 6.22 -16.30 -14.83
C SER A 52 5.53 -16.05 -13.48
N PHE A 53 4.63 -16.97 -13.08
CA PHE A 53 4.05 -16.93 -11.72
C PHE A 53 5.11 -17.02 -10.61
N ARG A 54 6.28 -17.62 -10.90
CA ARG A 54 7.38 -17.68 -9.95
C ARG A 54 7.93 -16.29 -9.65
N ASP A 55 8.01 -15.43 -10.66
CA ASP A 55 8.51 -14.06 -10.52
C ASP A 55 7.52 -13.19 -9.74
N VAL A 56 6.23 -13.31 -10.07
CA VAL A 56 5.13 -12.65 -9.33
C VAL A 56 5.16 -13.06 -7.85
N ASN A 57 5.27 -14.36 -7.57
CA ASN A 57 5.34 -14.86 -6.20
C ASN A 57 6.62 -14.43 -5.47
N LYS A 58 7.75 -14.25 -6.18
CA LYS A 58 8.99 -13.70 -5.58
C LYS A 58 8.78 -12.26 -5.10
N VAL A 59 8.09 -11.43 -5.88
CA VAL A 59 7.76 -10.04 -5.49
C VAL A 59 6.78 -10.01 -4.31
N ILE A 60 5.73 -10.83 -4.35
CA ILE A 60 4.79 -10.93 -3.22
C ILE A 60 5.50 -11.44 -1.96
N ALA A 61 6.35 -12.46 -2.06
CA ALA A 61 7.11 -12.96 -0.92
C ALA A 61 8.05 -11.88 -0.35
N HIS A 62 8.66 -11.06 -1.21
CA HIS A 62 9.47 -9.92 -0.80
C HIS A 62 8.63 -8.87 -0.05
N GLN A 63 7.46 -8.52 -0.57
CA GLN A 63 6.48 -7.63 0.05
C GLN A 63 6.00 -8.12 1.42
N LEU A 64 5.63 -9.39 1.52
CA LEU A 64 5.19 -9.98 2.79
C LEU A 64 6.36 -10.08 3.80
N GLY A 65 7.54 -10.46 3.32
CA GLY A 65 8.73 -10.59 4.15
C GLY A 65 9.19 -9.25 4.74
N SER A 66 9.00 -8.14 4.01
CA SER A 66 9.37 -6.82 4.54
C SER A 66 8.47 -6.36 5.69
N VAL A 67 7.23 -6.84 5.75
CA VAL A 67 6.26 -6.49 6.81
C VAL A 67 6.33 -7.45 7.99
N PHE A 68 6.30 -8.76 7.75
CA PHE A 68 6.15 -9.74 8.83
C PHE A 68 7.43 -10.11 9.56
N GLN A 69 8.60 -9.68 9.08
CA GLN A 69 9.84 -9.90 9.82
C GLN A 69 9.87 -9.05 11.10
N PRO A 70 10.54 -9.50 12.17
CA PRO A 70 10.63 -8.76 13.42
C PRO A 70 11.15 -7.32 13.25
N THR A 71 10.48 -6.38 13.90
CA THR A 71 10.82 -4.96 13.96
C THR A 71 10.70 -4.41 15.37
N TYR A 72 11.29 -3.25 15.60
CA TYR A 72 11.06 -2.46 16.80
C TYR A 72 9.82 -1.62 16.60
N THR A 73 8.82 -1.82 17.45
CA THR A 73 7.50 -1.17 17.35
C THR A 73 7.41 0.12 18.18
N ALA A 74 8.31 0.33 19.13
CA ALA A 74 8.35 1.54 19.97
C ALA A 74 9.37 2.56 19.46
N GLU A 75 9.01 3.86 19.49
CA GLU A 75 9.83 4.99 19.01
C GLU A 75 11.18 5.19 19.75
N GLY A 76 11.51 4.37 20.74
CA GLY A 76 12.79 4.45 21.47
C GLY A 76 13.27 3.16 22.12
N GLY A 77 12.61 2.02 21.89
CA GLY A 77 12.94 0.75 22.53
C GLY A 77 13.73 -0.20 21.63
N LEU A 78 14.88 -0.69 22.09
CA LEU A 78 15.63 -1.81 21.47
C LEU A 78 14.90 -3.17 21.61
N HIS A 79 13.61 -3.16 21.95
CA HIS A 79 12.85 -4.37 22.22
C HIS A 79 12.00 -4.74 21.00
N TYR A 80 12.22 -5.94 20.50
CA TYR A 80 11.33 -6.53 19.51
C TYR A 80 9.93 -6.67 20.10
N SER A 81 8.90 -6.37 19.30
CA SER A 81 7.54 -6.66 19.71
C SER A 81 7.38 -8.15 20.01
N ARG A 82 6.71 -8.44 21.13
CA ARG A 82 6.34 -9.81 21.51
C ARG A 82 5.14 -10.30 20.71
N ASN A 83 4.37 -9.40 20.09
CA ASN A 83 3.22 -9.73 19.25
C ASN A 83 3.12 -8.75 18.05
N PRO A 84 3.97 -8.91 17.03
CA PRO A 84 4.00 -7.98 15.90
C PRO A 84 2.71 -7.97 15.07
N LEU A 85 1.93 -9.07 15.08
CA LEU A 85 0.65 -9.12 14.38
C LEU A 85 -0.45 -8.39 15.15
N GLY A 86 -0.50 -8.53 16.47
CA GLY A 86 -1.42 -7.77 17.31
C GLY A 86 -1.22 -6.27 17.15
N ASP A 87 0.04 -5.82 17.27
CA ASP A 87 0.41 -4.41 17.10
C ASP A 87 0.07 -3.89 15.68
N LEU A 88 0.22 -4.76 14.66
CA LEU A 88 -0.16 -4.43 13.28
C LEU A 88 -1.66 -4.17 13.16
N MET A 89 -2.48 -5.05 13.74
CA MET A 89 -3.93 -4.94 13.68
C MET A 89 -4.44 -3.74 14.47
N GLU A 90 -3.91 -3.52 15.67
CA GLU A 90 -4.25 -2.34 16.49
C GLU A 90 -3.95 -1.03 15.76
N THR A 91 -2.82 -0.98 15.05
CA THR A 91 -2.41 0.21 14.29
C THR A 91 -3.26 0.42 13.03
N LEU A 92 -3.54 -0.64 12.27
CA LEU A 92 -4.05 -0.50 10.90
C LEU A 92 -5.56 -0.70 10.75
N VAL A 93 -6.21 -1.34 11.71
CA VAL A 93 -7.64 -1.66 11.67
C VAL A 93 -8.36 -0.98 12.84
N PRO A 94 -8.55 0.36 12.78
CA PRO A 94 -9.23 1.08 13.84
C PRO A 94 -10.74 0.83 13.88
N HIS A 95 -11.32 0.25 12.81
CA HIS A 95 -12.74 -0.09 12.74
C HIS A 95 -12.93 -1.46 12.05
N PRO A 96 -13.81 -2.34 12.56
CA PRO A 96 -13.99 -3.69 12.01
C PRO A 96 -14.52 -3.72 10.56
N GLU A 97 -15.20 -2.66 10.12
CA GLU A 97 -15.63 -2.51 8.72
C GLU A 97 -14.51 -1.99 7.79
N PHE A 98 -13.42 -1.44 8.33
CA PHE A 98 -12.32 -0.95 7.50
C PHE A 98 -11.09 -1.83 7.72
N LYS A 99 -11.08 -2.98 7.04
CA LYS A 99 -10.06 -4.01 7.25
C LYS A 99 -9.32 -4.47 6.00
N MET A 100 -9.43 -3.70 4.92
CA MET A 100 -8.70 -3.96 3.68
C MET A 100 -7.37 -3.20 3.70
N LEU A 101 -6.27 -3.93 3.62
CA LEU A 101 -4.92 -3.39 3.71
C LEU A 101 -4.21 -3.50 2.37
N GLY A 102 -3.57 -2.41 1.96
CA GLY A 102 -2.70 -2.34 0.80
C GLY A 102 -1.24 -2.26 1.23
N LEU A 103 -0.35 -2.75 0.38
CA LEU A 103 1.07 -2.81 0.68
C LEU A 103 1.91 -2.27 -0.47
N ARG A 104 2.80 -1.35 -0.14
CA ARG A 104 3.77 -0.76 -1.06
C ARG A 104 5.16 -0.97 -0.49
N ASN A 105 6.13 -1.35 -1.31
CA ASN A 105 7.51 -1.42 -0.88
C ASN A 105 8.43 -0.71 -1.86
N ILE A 106 9.50 -0.16 -1.31
CA ILE A 106 10.60 0.45 -2.04
C ILE A 106 11.90 0.13 -1.31
N PRO A 107 13.02 0.01 -2.01
CA PRO A 107 13.15 -0.04 -3.47
C PRO A 107 12.71 -1.40 -4.05
N GLN A 108 12.25 -1.40 -5.30
CA GLN A 108 12.02 -2.59 -6.12
C GLN A 108 12.93 -2.52 -7.35
N MET A 109 14.00 -3.31 -7.36
CA MET A 109 14.98 -3.29 -8.45
C MET A 109 15.67 -4.65 -8.58
N PRO A 110 16.17 -5.01 -9.78
CA PRO A 110 16.85 -6.27 -10.01
C PRO A 110 18.19 -6.32 -9.28
N GLU A 111 18.62 -7.54 -8.92
CA GLU A 111 19.83 -7.77 -8.13
C GLU A 111 21.09 -7.18 -8.79
N ASN A 112 21.15 -7.17 -10.12
CA ASN A 112 22.28 -6.63 -10.89
C ASN A 112 22.44 -5.10 -10.74
N SER A 113 21.35 -4.37 -10.45
CA SER A 113 21.36 -2.91 -10.31
C SER A 113 21.67 -2.45 -8.89
N LEU A 114 21.66 -3.36 -7.90
CA LEU A 114 21.90 -3.02 -6.49
C LEU A 114 23.28 -2.38 -6.28
N ALA A 115 24.32 -2.89 -6.95
CA ALA A 115 25.69 -2.41 -6.79
C ALA A 115 25.89 -0.96 -7.30
N TYR A 116 24.99 -0.48 -8.15
CA TYR A 116 25.06 0.85 -8.76
C TYR A 116 24.04 1.84 -8.18
N SER A 117 23.25 1.40 -7.19
CA SER A 117 22.17 2.20 -6.61
C SER A 117 22.62 2.87 -5.32
N THR A 118 22.28 4.15 -5.18
CA THR A 118 22.51 4.90 -3.94
C THR A 118 21.20 5.03 -3.18
N PHE A 119 21.15 4.49 -1.96
CA PHE A 119 19.94 4.51 -1.15
C PHE A 119 19.95 5.70 -0.19
N ASN A 120 19.10 6.70 -0.49
CA ASN A 120 18.94 7.87 0.36
C ASN A 120 17.55 7.91 1.01
N TRP A 121 17.50 8.06 2.33
CA TRP A 121 16.24 8.02 3.10
C TRP A 121 15.25 9.10 2.68
N PRO A 122 15.62 10.40 2.57
CA PRO A 122 14.67 11.44 2.17
C PRO A 122 14.08 11.19 0.77
N GLY A 123 14.88 10.59 -0.13
CA GLY A 123 14.41 10.18 -1.45
C GLY A 123 13.34 9.10 -1.34
N LEU A 124 13.64 8.00 -0.65
CA LEU A 124 12.71 6.88 -0.46
C LEU A 124 11.41 7.34 0.21
N ILE A 125 11.50 8.06 1.33
CA ILE A 125 10.34 8.56 2.09
C ILE A 125 9.48 9.50 1.23
N LYS A 126 10.09 10.37 0.42
CA LYS A 126 9.35 11.26 -0.49
C LYS A 126 8.58 10.48 -1.56
N HIS A 127 9.21 9.48 -2.19
CA HIS A 127 8.54 8.64 -3.18
C HIS A 127 7.42 7.83 -2.54
N LEU A 128 7.66 7.20 -1.39
CA LEU A 128 6.66 6.43 -0.66
C LEU A 128 5.44 7.27 -0.27
N ARG A 129 5.67 8.51 0.19
CA ARG A 129 4.59 9.45 0.50
C ARG A 129 3.79 9.81 -0.74
N GLN A 130 4.46 10.12 -1.85
CA GLN A 130 3.76 10.47 -3.08
C GLN A 130 3.00 9.26 -3.65
N MET A 131 3.54 8.05 -3.53
CA MET A 131 2.85 6.81 -3.90
C MET A 131 1.56 6.62 -3.11
N LEU A 132 1.59 6.88 -1.80
CA LEU A 132 0.39 6.87 -0.97
C LEU A 132 -0.66 7.87 -1.47
N ILE A 133 -0.26 9.13 -1.65
CA ILE A 133 -1.12 10.25 -2.04
C ILE A 133 -1.77 10.04 -3.41
N ALA A 134 -0.98 9.64 -4.40
CA ALA A 134 -1.43 9.44 -5.78
C ALA A 134 -2.08 8.06 -6.01
N ASN A 135 -2.11 7.19 -5.00
CA ASN A 135 -2.45 5.78 -5.13
C ASN A 135 -1.63 5.08 -6.22
N ALA A 136 -0.33 5.39 -6.29
CA ALA A 136 0.59 4.76 -7.22
C ALA A 136 1.19 3.50 -6.60
N GLU A 137 1.30 2.46 -7.41
CA GLU A 137 1.77 1.14 -6.97
C GLU A 137 3.29 0.96 -7.13
N MET A 138 3.94 1.85 -7.89
CA MET A 138 5.40 1.85 -8.10
C MET A 138 5.95 3.26 -8.32
N GLU A 139 7.27 3.42 -8.17
CA GLU A 139 7.97 4.71 -8.28
C GLU A 139 7.83 5.36 -9.67
N GLU A 140 7.86 4.58 -10.75
CA GLU A 140 7.76 5.09 -12.13
C GLU A 140 6.34 5.55 -12.51
N GLY A 141 5.31 5.19 -11.74
CA GLY A 141 3.90 5.49 -12.01
C GLY A 141 3.33 6.65 -11.20
N ILE A 142 4.18 7.41 -10.51
CA ILE A 142 3.74 8.46 -9.58
C ILE A 142 3.27 9.70 -10.34
N ASP A 143 2.02 10.11 -10.08
CA ASP A 143 1.55 11.45 -10.43
C ASP A 143 1.95 12.47 -9.35
N TRP A 144 2.96 13.28 -9.67
CA TRP A 144 3.50 14.32 -8.78
C TRP A 144 2.60 15.57 -8.67
N GLN A 145 1.55 15.68 -9.49
CA GLN A 145 0.62 16.81 -9.43
C GLN A 145 -0.43 16.63 -8.34
N VAL A 146 -0.69 15.39 -7.91
CA VAL A 146 -1.63 15.08 -6.83
C VAL A 146 -1.08 15.60 -5.50
N ARG A 147 -1.90 16.36 -4.78
CA ARG A 147 -1.57 16.95 -3.49
C ARG A 147 -2.73 16.75 -2.50
N PRO A 148 -2.44 16.69 -1.19
CA PRO A 148 -3.49 16.62 -0.20
C PRO A 148 -4.36 17.89 -0.20
N PRO A 149 -5.63 17.78 0.21
CA PRO A 149 -6.51 18.93 0.39
C PRO A 149 -5.91 19.89 1.42
N ARG A 150 -5.79 21.17 1.07
CA ARG A 150 -5.32 22.19 2.03
C ARG A 150 -6.44 22.50 3.03
N LEU A 151 -6.16 22.31 4.32
CA LEU A 151 -7.06 22.70 5.41
C LEU A 151 -7.38 24.20 5.28
N GLY A 152 -8.66 24.55 5.05
CA GLY A 152 -9.12 25.94 4.92
C GLY A 152 -9.27 26.48 3.49
N SER A 153 -9.01 25.70 2.44
CA SER A 153 -9.46 26.07 1.09
C SER A 153 -10.95 25.73 0.98
N SER A 154 -11.79 26.76 0.91
CA SER A 154 -13.14 26.60 0.39
C SER A 154 -13.06 25.86 -0.96
N VAL A 155 -13.93 24.86 -1.12
CA VAL A 155 -14.22 24.28 -2.43
C VAL A 155 -14.55 25.46 -3.35
N PRO A 156 -13.85 25.70 -4.47
CA PRO A 156 -14.38 26.58 -5.48
C PRO A 156 -15.61 25.87 -6.05
N SER A 157 -16.78 26.22 -5.55
CA SER A 157 -18.05 25.99 -6.20
C SER A 157 -18.07 26.85 -7.47
N SER A 158 -17.35 26.42 -8.50
CA SER A 158 -17.41 27.01 -9.83
C SER A 158 -17.00 25.96 -10.85
N HIS A 159 -18.04 25.40 -11.48
CA HIS A 159 -18.05 24.76 -12.79
C HIS A 159 -16.69 24.34 -13.38
N SER A 160 -16.30 23.10 -13.11
CA SER A 160 -15.40 22.32 -13.96
C SER A 160 -15.87 20.87 -13.93
N THR A 161 -16.51 20.46 -15.00
CA THR A 161 -17.00 19.11 -15.25
C THR A 161 -15.81 18.13 -15.36
N ASN A 162 -15.90 17.01 -14.63
CA ASN A 162 -15.25 15.72 -14.91
C ASN A 162 -13.74 15.49 -14.60
N LYS A 163 -13.19 15.97 -13.47
CA LYS A 163 -12.06 15.24 -12.83
C LYS A 163 -12.20 15.28 -11.30
N PRO A 164 -12.60 14.19 -10.63
CA PRO A 164 -12.52 14.14 -9.18
C PRO A 164 -11.05 14.26 -8.78
N LEU A 165 -10.74 15.17 -7.87
CA LEU A 165 -9.40 15.33 -7.28
C LEU A 165 -8.95 13.95 -6.77
N GLN A 166 -7.99 13.38 -7.48
CA GLN A 166 -7.57 11.97 -7.42
C GLN A 166 -6.67 11.70 -6.21
N PHE A 167 -7.10 12.17 -5.04
CA PHE A 167 -6.38 12.05 -3.79
C PHE A 167 -6.81 10.79 -3.05
N ASN A 168 -5.85 10.00 -2.60
CA ASN A 168 -6.12 8.80 -1.81
C ASN A 168 -6.21 9.15 -0.33
N THR A 169 -7.41 9.13 0.24
CA THR A 169 -7.58 9.34 1.69
C THR A 169 -7.27 8.04 2.42
N SER A 170 -6.44 8.12 3.46
CA SER A 170 -6.09 6.96 4.30
C SER A 170 -6.83 7.01 5.63
N ILE A 171 -7.10 5.86 6.21
CA ILE A 171 -7.62 5.75 7.58
C ILE A 171 -6.43 5.62 8.53
N ALA A 172 -5.59 4.63 8.29
CA ALA A 172 -4.40 4.36 9.09
C ALA A 172 -3.26 3.85 8.22
N ASN A 173 -2.03 4.23 8.57
CA ASN A 173 -0.82 3.90 7.84
C ASN A 173 0.29 3.44 8.80
N LEU A 174 1.00 2.40 8.38
CA LEU A 174 2.16 1.87 9.07
C LEU A 174 3.36 1.88 8.12
N VAL A 175 4.41 2.63 8.50
CA VAL A 175 5.67 2.64 7.76
C VAL A 175 6.70 1.77 8.48
N ILE A 176 7.29 0.83 7.74
CA ILE A 176 8.32 -0.08 8.24
C ILE A 176 9.63 0.25 7.54
N LEU A 177 10.63 0.69 8.31
CA LEU A 177 11.96 1.04 7.82
C LEU A 177 12.97 -0.03 8.22
N ARG A 178 13.73 -0.54 7.26
CA ARG A 178 14.78 -1.54 7.47
C ARG A 178 16.11 -1.06 6.92
N GLY A 179 17.20 -1.29 7.65
CA GLY A 179 18.56 -1.04 7.19
C GLY A 179 19.32 0.00 7.98
N LYS A 180 20.37 0.56 7.39
CA LYS A 180 21.29 1.49 8.06
C LYS A 180 20.61 2.85 8.35
N ASP A 181 20.95 3.46 9.48
CA ASP A 181 20.56 4.84 9.86
C ASP A 181 19.04 5.10 9.91
N THR A 182 18.25 4.14 10.37
CA THR A 182 16.77 4.29 10.48
C THR A 182 16.33 5.35 11.50
N HIS A 183 17.16 5.68 12.49
CA HIS A 183 16.84 6.67 13.51
C HIS A 183 16.86 8.10 12.99
N SER A 184 17.70 8.42 12.00
CA SER A 184 17.81 9.77 11.43
C SER A 184 16.73 10.10 10.39
N VAL A 185 15.78 9.19 10.17
CA VAL A 185 14.74 9.35 9.15
C VAL A 185 13.61 10.23 9.67
N ASP A 186 13.40 11.37 9.00
CA ASP A 186 12.25 12.23 9.22
C ASP A 186 10.99 11.64 8.57
N LEU A 187 9.97 11.41 9.39
CA LEU A 187 8.65 10.90 8.99
C LEU A 187 7.55 11.94 9.20
N GLY A 188 7.89 13.21 9.51
CA GLY A 188 6.92 14.27 9.76
C GLY A 188 5.94 14.48 8.61
N GLY A 189 6.39 14.24 7.37
CA GLY A 189 5.53 14.31 6.17
C GLY A 189 4.37 13.30 6.16
N PHE A 190 4.49 12.17 6.86
CA PHE A 190 3.41 11.18 6.98
C PHE A 190 2.46 11.46 8.14
N ARG A 191 2.81 12.36 9.06
CA ARG A 191 1.95 12.78 10.19
C ARG A 191 1.00 13.93 9.83
N ASP A 192 0.97 14.33 8.56
CA ASP A 192 0.10 15.39 8.06
C ASP A 192 -1.39 14.96 8.16
N PRO A 193 -2.22 15.65 8.96
CA PRO A 193 -3.62 15.28 9.16
C PRO A 193 -4.45 15.26 7.88
N SER A 194 -4.05 16.03 6.86
CA SER A 194 -4.75 16.07 5.57
C SER A 194 -4.65 14.75 4.78
N LEU A 195 -3.74 13.85 5.19
CA LEU A 195 -3.62 12.50 4.63
C LEU A 195 -4.69 11.53 5.14
N TYR A 196 -5.29 11.86 6.28
CA TYR A 196 -6.13 10.95 7.03
C TYR A 196 -7.57 11.40 7.10
N THR A 197 -8.44 10.46 7.46
CA THR A 197 -9.84 10.76 7.77
C THR A 197 -9.94 11.60 9.04
N SER A 198 -10.90 12.54 9.07
CA SER A 198 -11.08 13.48 10.19
C SER A 198 -11.58 12.86 11.49
N TRP A 199 -12.09 11.63 11.46
CA TRP A 199 -12.67 10.97 12.64
C TRP A 199 -11.64 10.27 13.53
N LEU A 200 -10.43 10.00 13.01
CA LEU A 200 -9.35 9.37 13.76
C LEU A 200 -8.33 10.44 14.20
N ASN A 201 -7.77 10.30 15.39
CA ASN A 201 -6.71 11.21 15.83
C ASN A 201 -5.48 11.04 14.93
N PRO A 202 -4.82 12.13 14.50
CA PRO A 202 -3.64 12.04 13.65
C PRO A 202 -2.46 11.23 14.23
N GLN A 203 -2.38 11.12 15.56
CA GLN A 203 -1.35 10.33 16.24
C GLN A 203 -1.61 8.83 16.13
N ASP A 204 -2.88 8.42 16.16
CA ASP A 204 -3.29 7.02 16.06
C ASP A 204 -3.33 6.56 14.59
N ALA A 205 -3.47 7.51 13.66
CA ALA A 205 -3.54 7.25 12.22
C ALA A 205 -2.19 6.87 11.58
N PHE A 206 -1.07 7.20 12.23
CA PHE A 206 0.26 6.94 11.69
C PHE A 206 1.19 6.33 12.73
N ASN A 207 1.76 5.17 12.39
CA ASN A 207 2.81 4.54 13.18
C ASN A 207 4.02 4.19 12.31
N ALA A 208 5.18 4.08 12.96
CA ALA A 208 6.44 3.78 12.28
C ALA A 208 7.24 2.73 13.04
N TRP A 209 7.60 1.65 12.36
CA TRP A 209 8.47 0.61 12.89
C TRP A 209 9.83 0.65 12.23
N LYS A 210 10.86 0.42 13.02
CA LYS A 210 12.25 0.55 12.58
C LYS A 210 13.04 -0.70 12.90
N THR A 211 13.99 -1.05 12.05
CA THR A 211 14.98 -2.09 12.36
C THR A 211 16.30 -1.81 11.63
N PRO A 212 17.45 -1.95 12.32
CA PRO A 212 18.75 -1.75 11.70
C PRO A 212 19.14 -2.90 10.76
N ARG A 213 18.43 -4.04 10.80
CA ARG A 213 18.73 -5.19 9.95
C ARG A 213 18.29 -4.93 8.52
N ALA A 214 19.22 -5.08 7.60
CA ALA A 214 18.95 -5.08 6.17
C ALA A 214 18.02 -6.25 5.78
N PHE A 215 17.24 -6.06 4.73
CA PHE A 215 16.36 -7.08 4.16
C PHE A 215 16.65 -7.24 2.67
N ASN A 216 16.71 -8.48 2.21
CA ASN A 216 16.86 -8.84 0.79
C ASN A 216 18.04 -8.14 0.08
N LYS A 217 19.19 -8.04 0.77
CA LYS A 217 20.44 -7.39 0.30
C LYS A 217 20.36 -5.87 0.09
N TYR A 218 19.22 -5.24 0.37
CA TYR A 218 19.09 -3.79 0.34
C TYR A 218 19.75 -3.15 1.55
N GLU A 219 20.56 -2.12 1.33
CA GLU A 219 21.15 -1.36 2.43
C GLU A 219 20.09 -0.59 3.25
N LYS A 220 19.06 -0.10 2.55
CA LYS A 220 17.91 0.61 3.11
C LYS A 220 16.66 0.22 2.33
N SER A 221 15.58 -0.10 3.03
CA SER A 221 14.28 -0.37 2.45
C SER A 221 13.16 0.19 3.32
N ALA A 222 12.07 0.58 2.67
CA ALA A 222 10.87 1.09 3.31
C ALA A 222 9.65 0.32 2.77
N SER A 223 8.76 -0.05 3.66
CA SER A 223 7.48 -0.66 3.32
C SER A 223 6.36 0.13 3.98
N LEU A 224 5.28 0.35 3.25
CA LEU A 224 4.09 1.04 3.72
C LEU A 224 2.93 0.06 3.65
N VAL A 225 2.30 -0.17 4.79
CA VAL A 225 1.00 -0.82 4.86
C VAL A 225 -0.04 0.27 5.12
N SER A 226 -1.04 0.36 4.25
CA SER A 226 -2.04 1.42 4.30
C SER A 226 -3.44 0.85 4.27
N ASN A 227 -4.28 1.28 5.19
CA ASN A 227 -5.73 1.14 5.11
C ASN A 227 -6.27 2.39 4.43
N SER A 228 -6.54 2.33 3.13
CA SER A 228 -6.91 3.51 2.34
C SER A 228 -7.94 3.19 1.26
N GLN A 229 -8.34 4.22 0.52
CA GLN A 229 -9.30 4.12 -0.58
C GLN A 229 -8.77 3.38 -1.82
N PHE A 230 -7.57 2.78 -1.77
CA PHE A 230 -6.90 2.19 -2.94
C PHE A 230 -7.75 1.16 -3.70
N LEU A 231 -8.57 0.38 -2.97
CA LEU A 231 -9.42 -0.66 -3.56
C LEU A 231 -10.81 -0.20 -3.96
N LEU A 232 -11.22 1.03 -3.68
CA LEU A 232 -12.57 1.47 -3.99
C LEU A 232 -12.86 1.35 -5.49
N LYS A 233 -11.93 1.81 -6.35
CA LYS A 233 -12.11 1.75 -7.81
C LYS A 233 -12.10 0.31 -8.35
N PRO A 234 -11.10 -0.56 -8.02
CA PRO A 234 -11.14 -1.96 -8.42
C PRO A 234 -12.40 -2.70 -7.94
N LEU A 235 -12.82 -2.47 -6.70
CA LEU A 235 -13.98 -3.15 -6.11
C LEU A 235 -15.29 -2.71 -6.78
N ASP A 236 -15.49 -1.41 -6.97
CA ASP A 236 -16.67 -0.86 -7.65
C ASP A 236 -16.80 -1.41 -9.07
N ASN A 237 -15.68 -1.49 -9.80
CA ASN A 237 -15.66 -2.11 -11.13
C ASN A 237 -16.07 -3.59 -11.12
N VAL A 238 -15.63 -4.37 -10.12
CA VAL A 238 -15.95 -5.80 -10.02
C VAL A 238 -17.40 -6.02 -9.61
N VAL A 239 -17.89 -5.24 -8.64
CA VAL A 239 -19.29 -5.27 -8.21
C VAL A 239 -20.21 -4.83 -9.34
N GLY A 240 -19.89 -3.73 -10.03
CA GLY A 240 -20.67 -3.24 -11.18
C GLY A 240 -20.74 -4.27 -12.31
N LYS A 241 -19.63 -4.95 -12.64
CA LYS A 241 -19.63 -6.05 -13.60
C LYS A 241 -20.49 -7.23 -13.15
N ALA A 242 -20.40 -7.63 -11.88
CA ALA A 242 -21.21 -8.72 -11.33
C ALA A 242 -22.71 -8.37 -11.35
N TRP A 243 -23.06 -7.14 -10.99
CA TRP A 243 -24.44 -6.62 -11.02
C TRP A 243 -25.00 -6.60 -12.44
N ASN A 244 -24.26 -6.07 -13.41
CA ASN A 244 -24.71 -6.03 -14.81
C ASN A 244 -24.99 -7.43 -15.35
N MET A 245 -24.17 -8.43 -14.96
CA MET A 245 -24.42 -9.82 -15.31
C MET A 245 -25.60 -10.46 -14.57
N PHE A 246 -25.93 -9.97 -13.36
CA PHE A 246 -27.13 -10.40 -12.63
C PHE A 246 -28.39 -9.88 -13.30
N ALA A 247 -28.40 -8.58 -13.61
CA ALA A 247 -29.53 -7.88 -14.20
C ALA A 247 -29.77 -8.22 -15.67
N SER A 248 -28.78 -8.80 -16.37
CA SER A 248 -28.92 -9.27 -17.76
C SER A 248 -29.57 -10.66 -17.88
N LYS A 249 -30.11 -11.21 -16.80
CA LYS A 249 -30.93 -12.43 -16.80
C LYS A 249 -32.40 -12.07 -16.71
#